data_AF-A0A8S4AD44-F1
#
_entry.id   AF-A0A8S4AD44-F1
#
_cell.length_a   1.000
_cell.length_b   1.000
_cell.length_c   1.000
_cell.angle_alpha   90.00
_cell.angle_beta   90.00
_cell.angle_gamma   90.00
#
_symmetry.space_group_name_H-M   'P 1'
#
loop_
_entity.id
_entity.type
_entity.pdbx_description
1 polymer ?
#
loop_
_entity_poly.entity_id
_entity_poly.type
_entity_poly.pdbx_seq_one_letter_code
_entity_poly.pdbx_strand_id
1 'polypeptide(L)'
;MHSEVLVQSMLVPLSLILLSAVEDSLLQSVSQVGLVCKLSTESSLRRCRTPDGKICSGKGKCDCGVCVCEAKEPGKFYGPRCECHDWVCATYNGQVCNDIVPFLKGGTIGI
;
A
#
# COMPACT_ATOMS: atom_id res chain seq x y z
N MET A 1 3.42 19.61 -55.03
CA MET A 1 2.20 19.41 -54.21
C MET A 1 1.86 17.93 -53.95
N HIS A 2 2.67 16.95 -54.40
CA HIS A 2 2.46 15.52 -54.10
C HIS A 2 3.39 14.98 -53.00
N SER A 3 4.58 15.59 -52.79
CA SER A 3 5.54 15.16 -51.76
C SER A 3 5.10 15.54 -50.34
N GLU A 4 4.43 16.68 -50.16
CA GLU A 4 3.91 17.15 -48.86
C GLU A 4 2.82 16.21 -48.29
N VAL A 5 1.97 15.68 -49.18
CA VAL A 5 0.87 14.76 -48.83
C VAL A 5 1.41 13.41 -48.36
N LEU A 6 2.51 12.94 -48.96
CA LEU A 6 3.14 11.67 -48.59
C LEU A 6 3.85 11.78 -47.22
N VAL A 7 4.49 12.91 -46.92
CA VAL A 7 5.10 13.17 -45.61
C VAL A 7 4.05 13.26 -44.52
N GLN A 8 2.92 13.94 -44.77
CA GLN A 8 1.80 14.01 -43.83
C GLN A 8 1.14 12.63 -43.60
N SER A 9 0.97 11.81 -44.64
CA SER A 9 0.37 10.48 -44.52
C SER A 9 1.23 9.48 -43.73
N MET A 10 2.54 9.69 -43.65
CA MET A 10 3.47 8.85 -42.87
C MET A 10 3.67 9.36 -41.43
N LEU A 11 3.48 10.66 -41.19
CA LEU A 11 3.57 11.25 -39.83
C LEU A 11 2.32 10.98 -38.99
N VAL A 12 1.13 10.96 -39.62
CA VAL A 12 -0.16 10.67 -38.97
C VAL A 12 -0.16 9.31 -38.24
N PRO A 13 0.19 8.17 -38.87
CA PRO A 13 0.21 6.87 -38.18
C PRO A 13 1.26 6.84 -37.07
N LEU A 14 2.42 7.49 -37.26
CA LEU A 14 3.48 7.55 -36.24
C LEU A 14 3.02 8.35 -35.01
N SER A 15 2.29 9.45 -35.23
CA SER A 15 1.70 10.26 -34.15
C SER A 15 0.58 9.52 -33.40
N LEU A 16 -0.24 8.72 -34.11
CA LEU A 16 -1.26 7.86 -33.50
C LEU A 16 -0.64 6.74 -32.66
N ILE A 17 0.45 6.14 -33.12
CA ILE A 17 1.19 5.10 -32.37
C ILE A 17 1.76 5.68 -31.07
N LEU A 18 2.38 6.88 -31.11
CA LEU A 18 2.90 7.56 -29.92
C LEU A 18 1.79 7.91 -28.91
N LEU A 19 0.61 8.32 -29.40
CA LEU A 19 -0.55 8.61 -28.55
C LEU A 19 -1.07 7.33 -27.87
N SER A 20 -1.15 6.22 -28.61
CA SER A 20 -1.58 4.93 -28.07
C SER A 20 -0.64 4.36 -27.00
N ALA A 21 0.67 4.60 -27.12
CA ALA A 21 1.66 4.18 -26.12
C ALA A 21 1.58 5.00 -24.82
N VAL A 22 1.18 6.27 -24.91
CA VAL A 22 0.93 7.14 -23.73
C VAL A 22 -0.34 6.71 -22.99
N GLU A 23 -1.39 6.31 -23.71
CA GLU A 23 -2.65 5.84 -23.12
C GLU A 23 -2.49 4.50 -22.37
N ASP A 24 -1.73 3.54 -22.92
CA ASP A 24 -1.47 2.25 -22.25
C ASP A 24 -0.59 2.42 -20.99
N SER A 25 0.42 3.29 -21.07
CA SER A 25 1.33 3.58 -19.95
C SER A 25 0.62 4.28 -18.77
N LEU A 26 -0.32 5.18 -19.05
CA LEU A 26 -1.13 5.84 -18.01
C LEU A 26 -2.09 4.86 -17.32
N LEU A 27 -2.64 3.88 -18.05
CA LEU A 27 -3.61 2.92 -17.52
C LEU A 27 -2.95 1.82 -16.65
N GLN A 28 -1.68 1.50 -16.91
CA GLN A 28 -0.89 0.60 -16.06
C GLN A 28 -0.45 1.28 -14.75
N SER A 29 -0.21 2.59 -14.79
CA SER A 29 0.25 3.39 -13.63
C SER A 29 -0.87 3.64 -12.60
N VAL A 30 -2.12 3.80 -13.05
CA VAL A 30 -3.28 4.12 -12.18
C VAL A 30 -3.79 2.90 -11.40
N SER A 31 -3.28 1.69 -11.66
CA SER A 31 -3.80 0.48 -11.02
C SER A 31 -3.48 0.35 -9.52
N GLN A 32 -2.56 1.17 -8.98
CA GLN A 32 -2.18 1.10 -7.57
C GLN A 32 -2.66 2.30 -6.74
N VAL A 33 -3.33 3.28 -7.35
CA VAL A 33 -3.93 4.41 -6.64
C VAL A 33 -5.43 4.43 -6.88
N GLY A 34 -6.15 3.61 -6.09
CA GLY A 34 -7.51 3.85 -5.60
C GLY A 34 -8.65 3.99 -6.61
N LEU A 35 -9.42 2.92 -6.80
CA LEU A 35 -10.88 2.91 -6.55
C LEU A 35 -11.53 1.51 -6.70
N VAL A 36 -10.90 0.60 -7.45
CA VAL A 36 -11.44 -0.76 -7.70
C VAL A 36 -10.36 -1.80 -7.48
N CYS A 37 -10.66 -2.80 -6.64
CA CYS A 37 -9.78 -3.95 -6.47
C CYS A 37 -9.89 -4.88 -7.70
N LYS A 38 -8.77 -5.09 -8.40
CA LYS A 38 -8.70 -6.04 -9.54
C LYS A 38 -8.58 -7.51 -9.13
N LEU A 39 -8.36 -7.80 -7.84
CA LEU A 39 -8.26 -9.18 -7.37
C LEU A 39 -9.63 -9.77 -7.07
N SER A 40 -9.75 -11.08 -7.31
CA SER A 40 -10.86 -11.86 -6.78
C SER A 40 -10.84 -11.85 -5.24
N THR A 41 -12.00 -12.05 -4.63
CA THR A 41 -12.13 -12.19 -3.18
C THR A 41 -11.22 -13.28 -2.63
N GLU A 42 -11.10 -14.42 -3.33
CA GLU A 42 -10.20 -15.49 -2.92
C GLU A 42 -8.74 -15.04 -2.92
N SER A 43 -8.27 -14.47 -4.03
CA SER A 43 -6.87 -14.05 -4.17
C SER A 43 -6.51 -12.91 -3.21
N SER A 44 -7.46 -12.00 -2.95
CA SER A 44 -7.35 -10.99 -1.89
C SER A 44 -7.13 -11.65 -0.52
N LEU A 45 -8.03 -12.55 -0.12
CA LEU A 45 -7.95 -13.23 1.18
C LEU A 45 -6.69 -14.09 1.34
N ARG A 46 -6.24 -14.77 0.28
CA ARG A 46 -4.99 -15.54 0.33
C ARG A 46 -3.79 -14.67 0.64
N ARG A 47 -3.72 -13.45 0.10
CA ARG A 47 -2.65 -12.49 0.41
C ARG A 47 -2.66 -11.99 1.85
N CYS A 48 -3.78 -12.08 2.57
CA CYS A 48 -3.88 -11.67 3.97
C CYS A 48 -3.79 -12.83 4.97
N ARG A 49 -3.80 -14.08 4.50
CA ARG A 49 -3.84 -15.28 5.35
C ARG A 49 -2.50 -15.58 6.00
N THR A 50 -2.49 -15.68 7.33
CA THR A 50 -1.30 -16.05 8.12
C THR A 50 -1.08 -17.57 8.13
N PRO A 51 0.10 -18.06 8.54
CA PRO A 51 0.38 -19.49 8.69
C PRO A 51 -0.64 -20.22 9.59
N ASP A 52 -1.13 -19.54 10.63
CA ASP A 52 -2.18 -20.05 11.54
C ASP A 52 -3.59 -20.06 10.90
N GLY A 53 -3.70 -19.73 9.61
CA GLY A 53 -4.95 -19.73 8.86
C GLY A 53 -5.86 -18.52 9.12
N LYS A 54 -5.44 -17.56 9.94
CA LYS A 54 -6.21 -16.35 10.24
C LYS A 54 -6.01 -15.28 9.17
N ILE A 55 -6.99 -14.41 8.97
CA ILE A 55 -6.85 -13.22 8.13
C ILE A 55 -6.34 -12.07 9.00
N CYS A 56 -5.21 -11.45 8.61
CA CYS A 56 -4.63 -10.32 9.35
C CYS A 56 -4.49 -10.59 10.86
N SER A 57 -4.03 -11.78 11.22
CA SER A 57 -3.91 -12.26 12.61
C SER A 57 -5.20 -12.22 13.44
N GLY A 58 -6.36 -12.02 12.81
CA GLY A 58 -7.65 -11.80 13.47
C GLY A 58 -7.80 -10.40 14.10
N LYS A 59 -7.01 -9.43 13.65
CA LYS A 59 -6.83 -8.10 14.26
C LYS A 59 -7.01 -6.97 13.24
N GLY A 60 -7.69 -7.27 12.13
CA GLY A 60 -7.79 -6.41 10.98
C GLY A 60 -8.70 -6.98 9.90
N LYS A 61 -8.98 -6.17 8.88
CA LYS A 61 -9.73 -6.55 7.68
C LYS A 61 -8.78 -6.65 6.50
N CYS A 62 -9.05 -7.57 5.58
CA CYS A 62 -8.30 -7.68 4.33
C CYS A 62 -8.98 -6.82 3.27
N ASP A 63 -8.32 -5.77 2.81
CA ASP A 63 -8.77 -4.94 1.71
C ASP A 63 -7.80 -5.06 0.53
N CYS A 64 -8.30 -5.61 -0.58
CA CYS A 64 -7.51 -5.90 -1.77
C CYS A 64 -6.12 -6.50 -1.49
N GLY A 65 -6.04 -7.53 -0.64
CA GLY A 65 -4.82 -8.23 -0.26
C GLY A 65 -3.87 -7.46 0.65
N VAL A 66 -4.30 -6.32 1.20
CA VAL A 66 -3.59 -5.54 2.20
C VAL A 66 -4.37 -5.60 3.51
N CYS A 67 -3.68 -5.79 4.64
CA CYS A 67 -4.31 -5.78 5.94
C CYS A 67 -4.52 -4.35 6.43
N VAL A 68 -5.77 -4.02 6.73
CA VAL A 68 -6.17 -2.81 7.44
C VAL A 68 -6.35 -3.17 8.91
N CYS A 69 -5.39 -2.80 9.73
CA CYS A 69 -5.35 -3.18 11.15
C CYS A 69 -6.36 -2.38 11.98
N GLU A 70 -6.94 -3.05 12.97
CA GLU A 70 -7.84 -2.41 13.92
C GLU A 70 -7.06 -1.49 14.88
N ALA A 71 -7.65 -0.33 15.17
CA ALA A 71 -7.20 0.59 16.20
C ALA A 71 -8.25 0.61 17.31
N LYS A 72 -7.97 -0.09 18.42
CA LYS A 72 -8.85 -0.17 19.59
C LYS A 72 -8.03 0.00 20.86
N GLU A 73 -8.52 0.79 21.81
CA GLU A 73 -7.88 0.95 23.12
C GLU A 73 -7.52 -0.42 23.74
N PRO A 74 -6.30 -0.62 24.26
CA PRO A 74 -5.31 0.40 24.65
C PRO A 74 -4.29 0.85 23.58
N GLY A 75 -4.37 0.43 22.30
CA GLY A 75 -3.39 0.85 21.29
C GLY A 75 -3.75 0.48 19.85
N LYS A 76 -2.75 0.30 18.97
CA LYS A 76 -2.99 -0.07 17.56
C LYS A 76 -2.25 -1.34 17.19
N PHE A 77 -2.89 -2.20 16.41
CA PHE A 77 -2.18 -3.29 15.75
C PHE A 77 -1.44 -2.76 14.51
N TYR A 78 -0.25 -3.31 14.26
CA TYR A 78 0.58 -2.95 13.12
C TYR A 78 1.34 -4.15 12.57
N GLY A 79 2.09 -3.93 11.50
CA GLY A 79 2.75 -4.99 10.73
C GLY A 79 1.93 -5.42 9.51
N PRO A 80 2.55 -6.12 8.55
CA PRO A 80 1.92 -6.53 7.29
C PRO A 80 0.68 -7.40 7.49
N ARG A 81 0.56 -8.10 8.63
CA ARG A 81 -0.57 -8.96 8.99
C ARG A 81 -1.13 -8.63 10.36
N CYS A 82 -0.96 -7.40 10.86
CA CYS A 82 -1.44 -6.96 12.18
C CYS A 82 -0.97 -7.86 13.33
N GLU A 83 0.25 -8.40 13.22
CA GLU A 83 0.86 -9.32 14.17
C GLU A 83 1.49 -8.61 15.38
N CYS A 84 1.77 -7.32 15.25
CA CYS A 84 2.43 -6.52 16.28
C CYS A 84 1.46 -5.54 16.97
N HIS A 85 1.80 -5.14 18.19
CA HIS A 85 1.07 -4.16 19.01
C HIS A 85 2.04 -3.47 19.99
N ASP A 86 1.63 -2.35 20.57
CA ASP A 86 2.46 -1.45 21.38
C ASP A 86 2.19 -1.55 22.90
N TRP A 87 1.15 -2.26 23.33
CA TRP A 87 0.73 -2.31 24.74
C TRP A 87 1.33 -3.44 25.60
N VAL A 88 2.05 -4.40 25.02
CA VAL A 88 2.78 -5.43 25.79
C VAL A 88 4.27 -5.19 25.64
N CYS A 89 4.80 -4.30 26.47
CA CYS A 89 6.23 -4.11 26.64
C CYS A 89 6.68 -4.67 27.99
N ALA A 90 7.93 -5.11 28.08
CA ALA A 90 8.53 -5.49 29.35
C ALA A 90 8.44 -4.30 30.32
N THR A 91 8.01 -4.57 31.56
CA THR A 91 7.97 -3.57 32.62
C THR A 91 8.96 -3.93 33.71
N TYR A 92 9.62 -2.91 34.25
CA TYR A 92 10.45 -3.03 35.44
C TYR A 92 10.09 -1.89 36.39
N ASN A 93 9.79 -2.23 37.65
CA ASN A 93 9.39 -1.26 38.66
C ASN A 93 8.22 -0.34 38.23
N GLY A 94 7.26 -0.88 37.47
CA GLY A 94 6.08 -0.16 36.98
C GLY A 94 6.31 0.75 35.76
N GLN A 95 7.51 0.76 35.17
CA GLN A 95 7.86 1.55 33.98
C GLN A 95 8.08 0.64 32.77
N VAL A 96 7.75 1.11 31.57
CA VAL A 96 7.93 0.35 30.33
C VAL A 96 9.37 0.51 29.85
N CYS A 97 10.05 -0.60 29.56
CA CYS A 97 11.47 -0.57 29.15
C CYS A 97 11.74 0.13 27.80
N ASN A 98 10.70 0.61 27.10
CA ASN A 98 10.78 1.28 25.79
C ASN A 98 10.19 2.69 25.79
N ASP A 99 10.24 3.41 26.93
CA ASP A 99 9.79 4.81 27.05
C ASP A 99 10.58 5.81 26.15
N ILE A 100 11.43 5.33 25.24
CA ILE A 100 11.99 6.08 24.11
C ILE A 100 10.99 6.07 22.96
N VAL A 101 9.85 6.75 23.13
CA VAL A 101 9.00 7.17 22.00
C VAL A 101 9.15 8.68 21.82
N PRO A 102 10.19 9.18 21.10
CA PRO A 102 10.37 10.62 20.90
C PRO A 102 9.36 11.23 19.92
N PHE A 103 8.44 10.46 19.33
CA PHE A 103 7.57 10.99 18.26
C PHE A 103 6.27 11.65 18.70
N LEU A 104 5.93 11.74 20.00
CA LEU A 104 4.72 12.48 20.42
C LEU A 104 4.88 13.48 21.58
N LYS A 105 6.03 13.59 22.25
CA LYS A 105 6.34 14.78 23.06
C LYS A 105 7.83 15.10 22.99
N GLY A 106 8.15 16.30 22.50
CA GLY A 106 9.49 16.71 22.10
C GLY A 106 10.58 16.47 23.14
N GLY A 107 11.46 15.51 22.85
CA GLY A 107 12.72 15.31 23.55
C GLY A 107 13.89 15.68 22.64
N THR A 108 14.61 16.74 22.99
CA THR A 108 15.92 17.07 22.42
C THR A 108 16.93 15.97 22.76
N ILE A 109 17.58 15.41 21.75
CA ILE A 109 18.74 14.52 21.93
C ILE A 109 19.95 15.41 22.25
N GLY A 110 20.47 15.31 23.47
CA GLY A 110 21.73 15.95 23.85
C GLY A 110 22.88 14.98 23.58
N ILE A 111 23.83 15.42 22.76
CA ILE A 111 25.20 14.88 22.70
C ILE A 111 26.04 15.55 23.78
#